data_AF-A0A3C0QQU2-F1
#
_entry.id   AF-A0A3C0QQU2-F1
#
_cell.length_a   1.000
_cell.length_b   1.000
_cell.length_c   1.000
_cell.angle_alpha   90.00
_cell.angle_beta   90.00
_cell.angle_gamma   90.00
#
_symmetry.space_group_name_H-M   'P 1'
#
loop_
_entity.id
_entity.type
_entity.pdbx_description
1 polymer ?
#
loop_
_entity_poly.entity_id
_entity_poly.type
_entity_poly.pdbx_seq_one_letter_code
_entity_poly.pdbx_strand_id
1 'polypeptide(L)'
;MENRLIDIIAQNNGNVKLGLIPGHFATNHSHVNYFVDMTTTKTQYRAAREAARELAKFYAHNKQIDTILCFEGTEMIGAFLAHDLCSTGNGVNGGLDICVITPETNMNNQMIFR
;
A
#
# COMPACT_ATOMS: atom_id res chain seq x y z
N MET A 1 -13.53 8.61 18.93
CA MET A 1 -12.25 7.86 18.90
C MET A 1 -12.63 6.40 19.09
N GLU A 2 -12.19 5.51 18.20
CA GLU A 2 -12.50 4.07 18.29
C GLU A 2 -11.63 3.44 19.39
N ASN A 3 -12.24 2.91 20.43
CA ASN A 3 -11.55 2.47 21.65
C ASN A 3 -11.01 1.03 21.55
N ARG A 4 -11.41 0.28 20.51
CA ARG A 4 -11.00 -1.12 20.31
C ARG A 4 -9.76 -1.26 19.42
N LEU A 5 -9.17 -0.15 18.96
CA LEU A 5 -8.07 -0.17 18.02
C LEU A 5 -6.80 -0.76 18.66
N ILE A 6 -6.26 -1.80 18.02
CA ILE A 6 -5.02 -2.48 18.39
C ILE A 6 -4.01 -2.25 17.27
N ASP A 7 -2.86 -1.65 17.56
CA ASP A 7 -1.81 -1.45 16.57
C ASP A 7 -1.04 -2.76 16.33
N ILE A 8 -0.97 -3.22 15.07
CA ILE A 8 0.04 -4.15 14.59
C ILE A 8 1.20 -3.35 14.04
N ILE A 9 2.42 -3.67 14.47
CA ILE A 9 3.65 -3.02 14.06
C ILE A 9 4.46 -3.98 13.19
N ALA A 10 5.04 -3.49 12.10
CA ALA A 10 5.89 -4.31 11.24
C ALA A 10 7.18 -4.74 11.99
N GLN A 11 7.55 -6.01 11.85
CA GLN A 11 8.70 -6.59 12.55
C GLN A 11 10.02 -5.86 12.26
N ASN A 12 10.21 -5.43 11.02
CA ASN A 12 11.47 -4.84 10.55
C ASN A 12 11.45 -3.31 10.52
N ASN A 13 10.30 -2.67 10.80
CA ASN A 13 10.17 -1.21 10.80
C ASN A 13 9.05 -0.74 11.73
N GLY A 14 9.43 -0.24 12.90
CA GLY A 14 8.48 0.26 13.91
C GLY A 14 7.63 1.46 13.47
N ASN A 15 8.01 2.15 12.39
CA ASN A 15 7.24 3.27 11.84
C ASN A 15 6.11 2.83 10.92
N VAL A 16 6.09 1.55 10.52
CA VAL A 16 5.03 0.96 9.72
C VAL A 16 4.09 0.21 10.65
N LYS A 17 2.86 0.70 10.75
CA LYS A 17 1.82 0.11 11.58
C LYS A 17 0.46 0.09 10.89
N LEU A 18 -0.38 -0.83 11.31
CA LEU A 18 -1.77 -0.99 10.90
C LEU A 18 -2.66 -1.06 12.14
N GLY A 19 -3.84 -0.45 12.10
CA GLY A 19 -4.83 -0.64 13.14
C GLY A 19 -5.62 -1.93 12.91
N LEU A 20 -5.95 -2.65 13.97
CA LEU A 20 -6.93 -3.72 13.98
C LEU A 20 -8.08 -3.34 14.89
N ILE A 21 -9.31 -3.45 14.38
CA ILE A 21 -10.52 -3.23 15.16
C ILE A 21 -11.29 -4.55 15.20
N PRO A 22 -11.34 -5.28 16.33
CA PRO A 22 -12.13 -6.49 16.47
C PRO A 22 -13.62 -6.16 16.52
N GLY A 23 -14.46 -6.93 15.84
CA GLY A 23 -15.91 -6.69 15.77
C GLY A 23 -16.63 -7.72 14.90
N HIS A 24 -17.79 -7.33 14.38
CA HIS A 24 -18.51 -8.11 13.38
C HIS A 24 -18.75 -7.21 12.18
N PHE A 25 -17.98 -7.43 11.12
CA PHE A 25 -18.07 -6.68 9.87
C PHE A 25 -18.58 -7.61 8.77
N ALA A 26 -19.31 -7.08 7.81
CA ALA A 26 -19.86 -7.86 6.70
C ALA A 26 -19.41 -7.26 5.37
N THR A 27 -18.97 -8.13 4.46
CA THR A 27 -18.89 -7.84 3.02
C THR A 27 -20.07 -8.51 2.33
N ASN A 28 -20.23 -8.30 1.01
CA ASN A 28 -21.35 -8.88 0.24
C ASN A 28 -21.45 -10.41 0.35
N HIS A 29 -20.34 -11.10 0.66
CA HIS A 29 -20.27 -12.57 0.65
C HIS A 29 -19.58 -13.17 1.89
N SER A 30 -19.27 -12.39 2.93
CA SER A 30 -18.55 -12.89 4.10
C SER A 30 -18.78 -12.04 5.34
N HIS A 31 -18.67 -12.68 6.51
CA HIS A 31 -18.56 -12.00 7.79
C HIS A 31 -17.12 -12.12 8.29
N VAL A 32 -16.52 -10.99 8.68
CA VAL A 32 -15.15 -10.91 9.17
C VAL A 32 -15.11 -10.30 10.56
N ASN A 33 -14.22 -10.83 11.40
CA ASN A 33 -14.17 -10.47 12.82
C ASN A 33 -13.21 -9.32 13.12
N TYR A 34 -12.50 -8.83 12.11
CA TYR A 34 -11.51 -7.77 12.23
C TYR A 34 -11.61 -6.84 11.04
N PHE A 35 -11.55 -5.54 11.33
CA PHE A 35 -11.31 -4.51 10.33
C PHE A 35 -9.85 -4.07 10.42
N VAL A 36 -9.15 -4.08 9.28
CA VAL A 36 -7.78 -3.59 9.15
C VAL A 36 -7.82 -2.12 8.77
N ASP A 37 -7.51 -1.26 9.73
CA ASP A 37 -7.44 0.18 9.52
C ASP A 37 -6.06 0.57 8.95
N MET A 38 -6.06 0.91 7.65
CA MET A 38 -4.88 1.43 6.94
C MET A 38 -4.84 2.95 6.87
N THR A 39 -5.77 3.68 7.52
CA THR A 39 -5.94 5.13 7.34
C THR A 39 -4.63 5.88 7.56
N THR A 40 -3.95 5.64 8.68
CA THR A 40 -2.64 6.26 8.98
C THR A 40 -1.61 5.94 7.90
N THR A 41 -1.49 4.66 7.53
CA THR A 41 -0.46 4.16 6.62
C THR A 41 -0.62 4.72 5.21
N LYS A 42 -1.85 4.89 4.73
CA LYS A 42 -2.12 5.36 3.36
C LYS A 42 -2.28 6.88 3.23
N THR A 43 -2.57 7.59 4.32
CA THR A 43 -2.82 9.04 4.28
C THR A 43 -1.69 9.90 4.84
N GLN A 44 -0.88 9.37 5.77
CA GLN A 44 0.20 10.15 6.38
C GLN A 44 1.51 9.97 5.62
N TYR A 45 2.10 11.09 5.20
CA TYR A 45 3.37 11.16 4.47
C TYR A 45 4.46 10.22 5.03
N ARG A 46 4.75 10.31 6.33
CA ARG A 46 5.84 9.53 6.94
C ARG A 46 5.54 8.03 6.94
N ALA A 47 4.31 7.64 7.28
CA ALA A 47 3.91 6.25 7.33
C ALA A 47 3.88 5.62 5.93
N ALA A 48 3.33 6.34 4.94
CA ALA A 48 3.28 5.89 3.55
C ALA A 48 4.68 5.70 2.97
N ARG A 49 5.60 6.65 3.23
CA ARG A 49 6.99 6.58 2.78
C ARG A 49 7.74 5.40 3.39
N GLU A 50 7.62 5.19 4.70
CA GLU A 50 8.28 4.05 5.36
C GLU A 50 7.71 2.71 4.90
N ALA A 51 6.39 2.62 4.69
CA ALA A 51 5.75 1.43 4.15
C ALA A 51 6.26 1.11 2.73
N ALA A 52 6.31 2.12 1.86
CA ALA A 52 6.86 2.00 0.51
C ALA A 52 8.33 1.54 0.51
N ARG A 53 9.14 2.09 1.42
CA ARG A 53 10.56 1.73 1.55
C ARG A 53 10.74 0.27 1.95
N GLU A 54 9.92 -0.25 2.86
CA GLU A 54 9.93 -1.68 3.19
C GLU A 54 9.53 -2.54 2.00
N LEU A 55 8.49 -2.14 1.25
CA LEU A 55 8.07 -2.84 0.03
C LEU A 55 9.17 -2.84 -1.04
N ALA A 56 9.84 -1.71 -1.27
CA ALA A 56 10.89 -1.59 -2.27
C ALA A 56 12.03 -2.60 -2.07
N LYS A 57 12.42 -2.88 -0.82
CA LYS A 57 13.46 -3.88 -0.50
C LYS A 57 13.18 -5.25 -1.10
N PHE A 58 11.91 -5.65 -1.19
CA PHE A 58 11.52 -6.96 -1.73
C PHE A 58 11.65 -7.05 -3.25
N TYR A 59 11.58 -5.92 -3.96
CA TYR A 59 11.51 -5.87 -5.43
C TYR A 59 12.75 -5.28 -6.11
N ALA A 60 13.52 -4.43 -5.41
CA ALA A 60 14.55 -3.58 -6.01
C ALA A 60 15.62 -4.33 -6.84
N HIS A 61 15.92 -5.59 -6.53
CA HIS A 61 17.01 -6.34 -7.17
C HIS A 61 16.57 -7.58 -7.96
N ASN A 62 15.28 -7.92 -7.94
CA ASN A 62 14.80 -9.21 -8.49
C ASN A 62 13.62 -9.06 -9.46
N LYS A 63 13.01 -7.87 -9.57
CA LYS A 63 11.85 -7.63 -10.41
C LYS A 63 11.94 -6.27 -11.08
N GLN A 64 11.97 -6.28 -12.41
CA GLN A 64 11.73 -5.08 -13.19
C GLN A 64 10.23 -4.77 -13.16
N ILE A 65 9.88 -3.52 -12.85
CA ILE A 65 8.53 -3.02 -12.67
C ILE A 65 8.38 -1.80 -13.56
N ASP A 66 7.40 -1.83 -14.45
CA ASP A 66 7.01 -0.72 -15.32
C ASP A 66 5.78 0.02 -14.79
N THR A 67 4.87 -0.70 -14.12
CA THR A 67 3.62 -0.15 -13.59
C THR A 67 3.32 -0.66 -12.17
N ILE A 68 2.91 0.24 -11.29
CA ILE A 68 2.35 -0.04 -9.96
C ILE A 68 0.86 0.31 -9.98
N LEU A 69 0.04 -0.69 -9.67
CA LEU A 69 -1.41 -0.54 -9.57
C LEU A 69 -1.83 -0.32 -8.12
N CYS A 70 -2.42 0.84 -7.85
CA CYS A 70 -2.87 1.26 -6.53
C CYS A 70 -4.38 1.02 -6.38
N PHE A 71 -4.76 0.45 -5.24
CA PHE A 71 -6.16 0.22 -4.88
C PHE A 71 -6.52 0.96 -3.60
N GLU A 72 -7.79 1.31 -3.44
CA GLU A 72 -8.37 1.81 -2.19
C GLU A 72 -7.61 2.98 -1.52
N GLY A 73 -7.10 3.92 -2.31
CA GLY A 73 -6.43 5.11 -1.78
C GLY A 73 -4.96 4.90 -1.40
N THR A 74 -4.26 3.97 -2.06
CA THR A 74 -2.83 3.65 -1.78
C THR A 74 -1.85 4.37 -2.71
N GLU A 75 -2.29 5.37 -3.47
CA GLU A 75 -1.51 6.10 -4.47
C GLU A 75 -0.25 6.72 -3.88
N MET A 76 -0.34 7.26 -2.66
CA MET A 76 0.80 7.85 -1.96
C MET A 76 1.88 6.80 -1.67
N ILE A 77 1.48 5.58 -1.28
CA ILE A 77 2.41 4.46 -1.07
C ILE A 77 3.02 4.06 -2.42
N GLY A 78 2.20 3.95 -3.47
CA GLY A 78 2.66 3.60 -4.82
C GLY A 78 3.67 4.61 -5.38
N ALA A 79 3.42 5.90 -5.20
CA ALA A 79 4.34 6.97 -5.64
C ALA A 79 5.69 6.90 -4.91
N PHE A 80 5.69 6.68 -3.60
CA PHE A 80 6.95 6.49 -2.87
C PHE A 80 7.65 5.18 -3.25
N LEU A 81 6.90 4.12 -3.54
CA LEU A 81 7.47 2.84 -3.96
C LEU A 81 8.16 2.98 -5.31
N ALA A 82 7.52 3.64 -6.28
CA ALA A 82 8.13 3.97 -7.57
C ALA A 82 9.41 4.78 -7.36
N HIS A 83 9.36 5.84 -6.56
CA HIS A 83 10.54 6.65 -6.25
C HIS A 83 11.70 5.83 -5.66
N ASP A 84 11.43 4.98 -4.67
CA ASP A 84 12.47 4.18 -4.01
C ASP A 84 13.06 3.11 -4.93
N LEU A 85 12.23 2.49 -5.79
CA LEU A 85 12.68 1.53 -6.81
C LEU A 85 13.60 2.19 -7.84
N CYS A 86 13.24 3.39 -8.32
CA CYS A 86 14.02 4.12 -9.32
C CYS A 86 15.29 4.77 -8.75
N SER A 87 15.26 5.16 -7.46
CA SER A 87 16.39 5.82 -6.79
C SER A 87 17.45 4.83 -6.30
N THR A 88 17.17 3.53 -6.33
CA THR A 88 18.14 2.50 -5.95
C THR A 88 19.14 2.30 -7.09
N GLY A 89 20.32 2.93 -6.99
CA GLY A 89 21.29 2.99 -8.09
C GLY A 89 21.82 1.66 -8.63
N ASN A 90 21.85 0.60 -7.80
CA ASN A 90 22.21 -0.76 -8.23
C ASN A 90 20.98 -1.67 -8.47
N GLY A 91 19.77 -1.11 -8.38
CA GLY A 91 18.53 -1.85 -8.56
C GLY A 91 18.19 -2.02 -10.04
N VAL A 92 17.43 -3.08 -10.35
CA VAL A 92 17.01 -3.38 -11.73
C VAL A 92 16.04 -2.35 -12.31
N ASN A 93 15.49 -1.48 -11.46
CA ASN A 93 14.59 -0.38 -11.81
C ASN A 93 15.28 0.99 -11.81
N GLY A 94 16.60 1.04 -11.58
CA GLY A 94 17.34 2.29 -11.45
C GLY A 94 17.14 3.20 -12.67
N GLY A 95 16.65 4.42 -12.42
CA GLY A 95 16.41 5.43 -13.46
C GLY A 95 15.21 5.17 -14.38
N LEU A 96 14.39 4.15 -14.14
CA LEU A 96 13.14 3.96 -14.89
C LEU A 96 12.09 5.02 -14.52
N ASP A 97 11.13 5.23 -15.42
CA ASP A 97 9.93 6.01 -15.14
C ASP A 97 8.77 5.03 -14.94
N ILE A 98 8.41 4.78 -13.68
CA ILE A 98 7.41 3.77 -13.30
C ILE A 98 6.03 4.43 -13.26
N CYS A 99 5.09 3.90 -14.03
CA CYS A 99 3.70 4.34 -14.00
C CYS A 99 3.05 3.98 -12.66
N VAL A 100 2.37 4.94 -12.02
CA VAL A 100 1.56 4.69 -10.83
C VAL A 100 0.11 5.01 -11.17
N ILE A 101 -0.74 3.99 -11.21
CA ILE A 101 -2.13 4.12 -11.69
C ILE A 101 -3.12 3.60 -10.65
N THR A 102 -4.32 4.16 -10.63
CA THR A 102 -5.47 3.65 -9.87
C THR A 102 -6.56 3.27 -10.86
N PRO A 103 -7.17 2.09 -10.77
CA PRO A 103 -8.22 1.70 -11.69
C PRO A 103 -9.51 2.45 -11.36
N GLU A 104 -10.21 2.90 -12.39
CA GLU A 104 -11.59 3.31 -12.26
C GLU A 104 -12.48 2.06 -12.19
N THR A 105 -13.57 2.13 -11.43
CA THR A 105 -14.56 1.06 -11.37
C THR A 105 -15.86 1.55 -12.00
N ASN A 106 -16.38 0.82 -12.99
CA ASN A 106 -17.68 1.16 -13.59
C ASN A 106 -18.86 0.64 -12.73
N MET A 107 -20.09 0.94 -13.16
CA MET A 107 -21.31 0.51 -12.46
C MET A 107 -21.48 -1.03 -12.38
N ASN A 108 -20.72 -1.78 -13.16
CA ASN A 108 -20.72 -3.25 -13.17
C ASN A 108 -19.54 -3.85 -12.39
N ASN A 109 -18.86 -3.06 -11.55
CA ASN A 109 -17.67 -3.46 -10.82
C ASN A 109 -16.49 -3.93 -11.70
N GLN A 110 -16.44 -3.50 -12.96
CA GLN A 110 -15.30 -3.78 -13.84
C GLN A 110 -14.23 -2.71 -13.67
N MET A 111 -12.97 -3.14 -13.58
CA MET A 111 -11.81 -2.25 -13.49
C MET A 111 -11.41 -1.76 -14.88
N ILE A 112 -11.20 -0.45 -14.98
CA ILE A 112 -10.72 0.23 -16.18
C ILE A 112 -9.40 0.92 -15.84
N PHE A 113 -8.36 0.58 -16.60
CA PHE A 113 -7.01 1.14 -16.44
C PHE A 113 -6.82 2.26 -17.46
N ARG A 114 -6.36 3.42 -17.00
CA ARG A 114 -6.14 4.63 -17.80
C ARG A 114 -4.84 5.30 -17.40
#